data_AF-A0A5R1NMW0-F1
#
_entry.id   AF-A0A5R1NMW0-F1
#
_cell.length_a   1.000
_cell.length_b   1.000
_cell.length_c   1.000
_cell.angle_alpha   90.00
_cell.angle_beta   90.00
_cell.angle_gamma   90.00
#
_symmetry.space_group_name_H-M   'P 1'
#
loop_
_entity.id
_entity.type
_entity.pdbx_description
1 polymer ?
#
loop_
_entity_poly.entity_id
_entity_poly.type
_entity_poly.pdbx_seq_one_letter_code
_entity_poly.pdbx_strand_id
1 'polypeptide(L)'
;MRAASSSLPVSLIGGLACVLLLSGCTAEAAPPVATPTVAPVVIAPSGDGTVRIGTLFPMTGPAAASGAAQVAGTELAAREITEQGRILGTPIEIVHRDSAVDAATALTDLLARGVDVVLWDATVPMPDDLAAAVLAAPAALLALGDFANGGTPLAASGGFAARLRTLDPGLVDTAGGGEAYDGVVLSALAAARAGDDGAASIRPALDQVSTGAVACASWGECAAALADSQQIAYAGVTGRRS
;
A
#
# COMPACT_ATOMS: atom_id res chain seq x y z
N MET A 1 -1.97 -33.28 86.85
CA MET A 1 -2.89 -34.35 87.29
C MET A 1 -3.36 -35.12 86.06
N ARG A 2 -3.13 -36.45 86.05
CA ARG A 2 -3.83 -37.55 85.32
C ARG A 2 -3.99 -37.44 83.78
N ALA A 3 -3.32 -38.28 82.98
CA ALA A 3 -3.64 -39.70 82.62
C ALA A 3 -4.76 -39.75 81.55
N ALA A 4 -4.85 -40.61 80.53
CA ALA A 4 -4.18 -41.84 80.11
C ALA A 4 -4.55 -42.16 78.64
N SER A 5 -4.03 -43.28 78.16
CA SER A 5 -3.97 -43.86 76.81
C SER A 5 -5.22 -44.60 76.30
N SER A 6 -5.13 -44.99 75.01
CA SER A 6 -5.68 -46.20 74.35
C SER A 6 -7.20 -46.25 74.10
N SER A 7 -7.78 -46.87 73.07
CA SER A 7 -7.41 -48.02 72.22
C SER A 7 -8.36 -48.11 70.99
N LEU A 8 -7.90 -48.75 69.90
CA LEU A 8 -8.70 -49.18 68.72
C LEU A 8 -9.80 -50.20 69.10
N PRO A 9 -10.83 -50.40 68.26
CA PRO A 9 -10.80 -51.58 67.40
C PRO A 9 -11.44 -51.44 65.98
N VAL A 10 -11.14 -52.48 65.21
CA VAL A 10 -11.48 -52.88 63.83
C VAL A 10 -12.97 -53.25 63.66
N SER A 11 -13.61 -52.94 62.51
CA SER A 11 -14.35 -53.95 61.69
C SER A 11 -14.95 -53.42 60.37
N LEU A 12 -15.04 -54.36 59.42
CA LEU A 12 -15.53 -54.39 58.03
C LEU A 12 -16.94 -53.80 57.79
N ILE A 13 -17.19 -53.36 56.54
CA ILE A 13 -18.31 -53.67 55.59
C ILE A 13 -18.02 -52.80 54.34
N GLY A 14 -17.67 -53.34 53.17
CA GLY A 14 -18.60 -53.93 52.20
C GLY A 14 -19.12 -52.86 51.22
N GLY A 15 -18.45 -52.69 50.07
CA GLY A 15 -18.84 -51.69 49.06
C GLY A 15 -18.27 -52.03 47.69
N LEU A 16 -19.06 -52.77 46.91
CA LEU A 16 -18.84 -53.11 45.50
C LEU A 16 -18.81 -51.82 44.65
N ALA A 17 -17.66 -51.47 44.08
CA ALA A 17 -17.53 -50.38 43.12
C ALA A 17 -17.08 -50.94 41.76
N CYS A 18 -17.97 -50.84 40.76
CA CYS A 18 -17.72 -51.15 39.36
C CYS A 18 -16.53 -50.35 38.82
N VAL A 19 -15.46 -51.05 38.44
CA VAL A 19 -14.34 -50.48 37.69
C VAL A 19 -14.71 -50.46 36.21
N LEU A 20 -15.03 -49.26 35.69
CA LEU A 20 -15.13 -48.97 34.26
C LEU A 20 -13.71 -48.89 33.69
N LEU A 21 -13.33 -49.90 32.90
CA LEU A 21 -12.10 -49.90 32.12
C LEU A 21 -12.31 -49.03 30.86
N LEU A 22 -11.83 -47.78 30.88
CA LEU A 22 -11.66 -46.99 29.67
C LEU A 22 -10.36 -47.41 28.96
N SER A 23 -10.48 -48.15 27.86
CA SER A 23 -9.37 -48.35 26.92
C SER A 23 -9.16 -47.07 26.11
N GLY A 24 -8.19 -46.25 26.50
CA GLY A 24 -7.72 -45.13 25.70
C GLY A 24 -6.84 -45.62 24.55
N CYS A 25 -7.28 -45.45 23.30
CA CYS A 25 -6.44 -45.60 22.13
C CYS A 25 -5.50 -44.38 22.03
N THR A 26 -4.20 -44.59 22.21
CA THR A 26 -3.18 -43.58 21.88
C THR A 26 -2.91 -43.63 20.37
N ALA A 27 -3.34 -42.60 19.64
CA ALA A 27 -2.90 -42.38 18.26
C ALA A 27 -1.51 -41.74 18.29
N GLU A 28 -0.49 -42.47 17.85
CA GLU A 28 0.88 -42.00 17.66
C GLU A 28 0.89 -40.88 16.61
N ALA A 29 1.18 -39.66 17.04
CA ALA A 29 1.28 -38.51 16.15
C ALA A 29 2.55 -38.62 15.30
N ALA A 30 2.39 -38.67 13.98
CA ALA A 30 3.51 -38.62 13.05
C ALA A 30 4.31 -37.31 13.25
N PRO A 31 5.66 -37.35 13.16
CA PRO A 31 6.49 -36.16 13.33
C PRO A 31 6.13 -35.11 12.27
N PRO A 32 6.13 -33.81 12.62
CA PRO A 32 5.81 -32.75 11.67
C PRO A 32 6.84 -32.77 10.53
N VAL A 33 6.35 -32.97 9.31
CA VAL A 33 7.15 -32.81 8.09
C VAL A 33 7.57 -31.35 8.01
N ALA A 34 8.87 -31.08 8.06
CA ALA A 34 9.42 -29.74 7.94
C ALA A 34 9.02 -29.15 6.58
N THR A 35 8.19 -28.10 6.61
CA THR A 35 7.84 -27.33 5.42
C THR A 35 9.12 -26.71 4.86
N PRO A 36 9.43 -26.86 3.56
CA PRO A 36 10.60 -26.21 2.99
C PRO A 36 10.46 -24.69 3.15
N THR A 37 11.39 -24.08 3.90
CA THR A 37 11.48 -22.63 4.03
C THR A 37 12.02 -22.10 2.71
N VAL A 38 11.15 -21.47 1.90
CA VAL A 38 11.56 -20.76 0.70
C VAL A 38 12.34 -19.52 1.14
N ALA A 39 13.61 -19.42 0.75
CA ALA A 39 14.39 -18.23 1.01
C ALA A 39 13.74 -17.02 0.31
N PRO A 40 13.68 -15.84 0.97
CA PRO A 40 13.11 -14.66 0.35
C PRO A 40 13.92 -14.30 -0.91
N VAL A 41 13.22 -14.07 -2.02
CA VAL A 41 13.82 -13.58 -3.26
C VAL A 41 14.28 -12.14 -2.99
N VAL A 42 15.59 -11.91 -3.04
CA VAL A 42 16.18 -10.58 -2.94
C VAL A 42 16.20 -9.98 -4.34
N ILE A 43 15.41 -8.94 -4.58
CA ILE A 43 15.47 -8.15 -5.81
C ILE A 43 16.68 -7.22 -5.70
N ALA A 44 17.58 -7.27 -6.68
CA ALA A 44 18.71 -6.36 -6.71
C ALA A 44 18.22 -4.93 -7.04
N PRO A 45 18.67 -3.89 -6.32
CA PRO A 45 18.30 -2.51 -6.62
C PRO A 45 18.64 -2.16 -8.08
N SER A 46 17.70 -1.53 -8.76
CA SER A 46 17.86 -1.16 -10.18
C SER A 46 17.54 0.29 -10.48
N GLY A 47 17.12 1.07 -9.49
CA GLY A 47 16.78 2.48 -9.67
C GLY A 47 18.02 3.39 -9.76
N ASP A 48 17.77 4.66 -10.07
CA ASP A 48 18.81 5.68 -10.24
C ASP A 48 18.99 6.57 -8.99
N GLY A 49 18.19 6.31 -7.94
CA GLY A 49 18.19 7.02 -6.67
C GLY A 49 17.22 8.21 -6.65
N THR A 50 16.42 8.43 -7.69
CA THR A 50 15.42 9.50 -7.77
C THR A 50 14.08 8.94 -8.20
N VAL A 51 13.11 8.92 -7.28
CA VAL A 51 11.74 8.52 -7.61
C VAL A 51 11.14 9.51 -8.60
N ARG A 52 11.01 9.07 -9.86
CA ARG A 52 10.40 9.84 -10.95
C ARG A 52 9.05 9.25 -11.32
N ILE A 53 8.00 10.05 -11.19
CA ILE A 53 6.62 9.66 -11.47
C ILE A 53 6.14 10.37 -12.72
N GLY A 54 5.76 9.60 -13.74
CA GLY A 54 5.06 10.09 -14.92
C GLY A 54 3.55 10.06 -14.71
N THR A 55 2.84 11.08 -15.17
CA THR A 55 1.37 11.07 -15.15
C THR A 55 0.80 11.19 -16.56
N LEU A 56 -0.31 10.47 -16.77
CA LEU A 56 -1.10 10.52 -18.00
C LEU A 56 -2.51 10.96 -17.63
N PHE A 57 -2.74 12.28 -17.62
CA PHE A 57 -4.02 12.89 -17.23
C PHE A 57 -4.64 13.64 -18.41
N PRO A 58 -5.98 13.75 -18.48
CA PRO A 58 -6.62 14.49 -19.56
C PRO A 58 -6.49 15.99 -19.28
N MET A 59 -5.43 16.63 -19.78
CA MET A 59 -5.12 18.04 -19.52
C MET A 59 -5.77 18.99 -20.54
N THR A 60 -6.30 18.42 -21.63
CA THR A 60 -7.09 19.14 -22.61
C THR A 60 -8.44 18.45 -22.84
N GLY A 61 -9.35 19.15 -23.53
CA GLY A 61 -10.67 18.63 -23.86
C GLY A 61 -11.67 18.66 -22.69
N PRO A 62 -12.77 17.90 -22.77
CA PRO A 62 -13.89 18.01 -21.83
C PRO A 62 -13.57 17.62 -20.38
N ALA A 63 -12.57 16.76 -20.17
CA ALA A 63 -12.16 16.29 -18.85
C ALA A 63 -11.01 17.11 -18.23
N ALA A 64 -10.58 18.21 -18.87
CA ALA A 64 -9.46 19.05 -18.44
C ALA A 64 -9.59 19.57 -17.00
N ALA A 65 -10.80 19.83 -16.52
CA ALA A 65 -11.03 20.26 -15.15
C ALA A 65 -10.62 19.18 -14.12
N SER A 66 -10.98 17.92 -14.37
CA SER A 66 -10.53 16.78 -13.55
C SER A 66 -9.04 16.53 -13.74
N GLY A 67 -8.51 16.66 -14.96
CA GLY A 67 -7.07 16.58 -15.20
C GLY A 67 -6.28 17.61 -14.40
N ALA A 68 -6.75 18.86 -14.32
CA ALA A 68 -6.15 19.90 -13.50
C ALA A 68 -6.20 19.56 -11.99
N ALA A 69 -7.30 18.99 -11.51
CA ALA A 69 -7.41 18.51 -10.13
C ALA A 69 -6.42 17.38 -9.83
N GLN A 70 -6.25 16.42 -10.76
CA GLN A 70 -5.27 15.34 -10.64
C GLN A 70 -3.84 15.88 -10.61
N VAL A 71 -3.49 16.85 -11.47
CA VAL A 71 -2.20 17.58 -11.43
C VAL A 71 -1.98 18.25 -10.07
N ALA A 72 -2.98 18.96 -9.56
CA ALA A 72 -2.87 19.61 -8.26
C ALA A 72 -2.69 18.59 -7.12
N GLY A 73 -3.34 17.43 -7.21
CA GLY A 73 -3.18 16.33 -6.27
C GLY A 73 -1.75 15.78 -6.24
N THR A 74 -1.18 15.48 -7.41
CA THR A 74 0.19 14.98 -7.52
C THR A 74 1.22 15.97 -7.03
N GLU A 75 1.07 17.24 -7.39
CA GLU A 75 2.02 18.30 -7.01
C GLU A 75 1.93 18.62 -5.51
N LEU A 76 0.73 18.54 -4.93
CA LEU A 76 0.55 18.67 -3.48
C LEU A 76 1.27 17.54 -2.73
N ALA A 77 1.12 16.29 -3.17
CA ALA A 77 1.82 15.16 -2.58
C ALA A 77 3.35 15.31 -2.71
N ALA A 78 3.83 15.71 -3.89
CA ALA A 78 5.25 15.92 -4.15
C ALA A 78 5.87 16.99 -3.24
N ARG A 79 5.17 18.11 -3.06
CA ARG A 79 5.55 19.16 -2.12
C ARG A 79 5.67 18.60 -0.70
N GLU A 80 4.65 17.91 -0.22
CA GLU A 80 4.60 17.44 1.17
C GLU A 80 5.66 16.39 1.47
N ILE A 81 5.90 15.45 0.56
CA ILE A 81 6.98 14.46 0.68
C ILE A 81 8.33 15.15 0.74
N THR A 82 8.55 16.15 -0.11
CA THR A 82 9.80 16.92 -0.15
C THR A 82 10.02 17.69 1.14
N GLU A 83 8.97 18.27 1.72
CA GLU A 83 9.02 19.01 2.99
C GLU A 83 9.20 18.09 4.22
N GLN A 84 8.68 16.87 4.15
CA GLN A 84 8.58 15.96 5.30
C GLN A 84 9.62 14.83 5.31
N GLY A 85 10.47 14.68 4.29
CA GLY A 85 11.53 13.68 4.39
C GLY A 85 12.36 13.34 3.17
N ARG A 86 11.99 13.75 1.94
CA ARG A 86 12.60 13.21 0.70
C ARG A 86 12.54 11.67 0.64
N ILE A 87 12.86 11.09 -0.51
CA ILE A 87 12.89 9.63 -0.69
C ILE A 87 14.28 9.27 -1.18
N LEU A 88 14.94 8.32 -0.54
CA LEU A 88 16.34 7.97 -0.87
C LEU A 88 17.30 9.18 -0.86
N GLY A 89 16.95 10.24 -0.11
CA GLY A 89 17.72 11.49 -0.03
C GLY A 89 17.43 12.54 -1.12
N THR A 90 16.57 12.21 -2.10
CA THR A 90 16.23 13.07 -3.24
C THR A 90 14.76 13.53 -3.19
N PRO A 91 14.44 14.74 -3.69
CA PRO A 91 13.04 15.12 -3.92
C PRO A 91 12.44 14.23 -5.01
N ILE A 92 11.13 14.01 -4.97
CA ILE A 92 10.46 13.30 -6.06
C ILE A 92 10.34 14.20 -7.28
N GLU A 93 10.39 13.61 -8.47
CA GLU A 93 10.21 14.32 -9.73
C GLU A 93 8.90 13.90 -10.39
N ILE A 94 8.05 14.87 -10.72
CA ILE A 94 6.78 14.61 -11.42
C ILE A 94 6.91 15.06 -12.88
N VAL A 95 6.50 14.21 -13.81
CA VAL A 95 6.46 14.52 -15.26
C VAL A 95 5.03 14.34 -15.78
N HIS A 96 4.39 15.45 -16.09
CA HIS A 96 3.01 15.51 -16.54
C HIS A 96 2.86 15.37 -18.06
N ARG A 97 2.03 14.44 -18.53
CA ARG A 97 1.62 14.38 -19.95
C ARG A 97 0.12 14.35 -20.12
N ASP A 98 -0.31 15.01 -21.19
CA ASP A 98 -1.71 15.02 -21.61
C ASP A 98 -2.05 13.70 -22.30
N SER A 99 -2.99 12.95 -21.74
CA SER A 99 -3.49 11.69 -22.30
C SER A 99 -4.69 11.88 -23.23
N ALA A 100 -5.28 13.07 -23.30
CA ALA A 100 -6.53 13.30 -24.04
C ALA A 100 -6.38 13.28 -25.57
N VAL A 101 -5.16 13.45 -26.09
CA VAL A 101 -4.89 13.51 -27.55
C VAL A 101 -4.27 12.21 -28.06
N ASP A 102 -3.10 11.83 -27.52
CA ASP A 102 -2.37 10.62 -27.91
C ASP A 102 -1.63 10.07 -26.68
N ALA A 103 -2.32 9.20 -25.94
CA ALA A 103 -1.80 8.57 -24.74
C ALA A 103 -0.59 7.66 -25.01
N ALA A 104 -0.48 7.05 -26.19
CA ALA A 104 0.63 6.16 -26.52
C ALA A 104 1.93 6.94 -26.77
N THR A 105 1.85 8.06 -27.50
CA THR A 105 2.98 8.97 -27.68
C THR A 105 3.37 9.61 -26.34
N ALA A 106 2.39 10.03 -25.55
CA ALA A 106 2.61 10.57 -24.22
C ALA A 106 3.35 9.57 -23.31
N LEU A 107 2.91 8.31 -23.27
CA LEU A 107 3.60 7.25 -22.53
C LEU A 107 5.02 7.03 -23.04
N THR A 108 5.21 7.00 -24.35
CA THR A 108 6.54 6.80 -24.95
C THR A 108 7.54 7.87 -24.48
N ASP A 109 7.12 9.14 -24.42
CA ASP A 109 7.96 10.22 -23.88
C ASP A 109 8.23 10.06 -22.36
N LEU A 110 7.25 9.61 -21.57
CA LEU A 110 7.48 9.33 -20.14
C LEU A 110 8.51 8.21 -19.95
N LEU A 111 8.36 7.10 -20.67
CA LEU A 111 9.30 5.97 -20.59
C LEU A 111 10.71 6.38 -21.04
N ALA A 112 10.82 7.21 -22.09
CA ALA A 112 12.10 7.74 -22.55
C ALA A 112 12.80 8.65 -21.51
N ARG A 113 12.04 9.21 -20.56
CA ARG A 113 12.55 10.02 -19.44
C ARG A 113 12.91 9.18 -18.22
N GLY A 114 12.77 7.86 -18.29
CA GLY A 114 13.07 6.96 -17.17
C GLY A 114 12.19 7.27 -15.97
N VAL A 115 10.86 7.27 -16.15
CA VAL A 115 9.92 7.27 -15.02
C VAL A 115 9.88 5.88 -14.39
N ASP A 116 9.86 5.84 -13.06
CA ASP A 116 9.78 4.59 -12.29
C ASP A 116 8.34 4.15 -12.09
N VAL A 117 7.40 5.10 -12.06
CA VAL A 117 5.97 4.86 -11.91
C VAL A 117 5.19 5.69 -12.92
N VAL A 118 4.20 5.08 -13.56
CA VAL A 118 3.18 5.76 -14.37
C VAL A 118 1.88 5.77 -13.59
N LEU A 119 1.34 6.96 -13.34
CA LEU A 119 -0.02 7.17 -12.85
C LEU A 119 -0.96 7.37 -14.04
N TRP A 120 -1.92 6.46 -14.20
CA TRP A 120 -2.97 6.57 -15.20
C TRP A 120 -4.21 7.26 -14.64
N ASP A 121 -4.82 8.12 -15.46
CA ASP A 121 -6.06 8.85 -15.20
C ASP A 121 -7.10 8.10 -14.35
N ALA A 122 -7.68 8.83 -13.40
CA ALA A 122 -8.77 8.34 -12.55
C ALA A 122 -10.13 8.27 -13.27
N THR A 123 -10.32 9.00 -14.38
CA THR A 123 -11.65 9.19 -14.99
C THR A 123 -12.04 8.12 -16.00
N VAL A 124 -11.08 7.39 -16.57
CA VAL A 124 -11.33 6.33 -17.54
C VAL A 124 -10.50 5.08 -17.26
N PRO A 125 -11.01 3.87 -17.55
CA PRO A 125 -10.20 2.66 -17.46
C PRO A 125 -8.96 2.76 -18.33
N MET A 126 -7.86 2.16 -17.86
CA MET A 126 -6.64 2.10 -18.65
C MET A 126 -6.80 1.17 -19.87
N PRO A 127 -6.41 1.60 -21.08
CA PRO A 127 -6.37 0.72 -22.24
C PRO A 127 -5.38 -0.45 -22.06
N ASP A 128 -5.77 -1.66 -22.46
CA ASP A 128 -4.97 -2.89 -22.28
C ASP A 128 -3.61 -2.83 -22.97
N ASP A 129 -3.55 -2.24 -24.18
CA ASP A 129 -2.33 -2.08 -24.96
C ASP A 129 -1.33 -1.13 -24.26
N LEU A 130 -1.85 -0.04 -23.70
CA LEU A 130 -1.06 0.90 -22.91
C LEU A 130 -0.57 0.26 -21.62
N ALA A 131 -1.43 -0.50 -20.93
CA ALA A 131 -1.04 -1.22 -19.72
C ALA A 131 0.06 -2.25 -20.00
N ALA A 132 -0.08 -3.02 -21.08
CA ALA A 132 0.94 -3.96 -21.53
C ALA A 132 2.27 -3.25 -21.86
N ALA A 133 2.23 -2.07 -22.48
CA ALA A 133 3.43 -1.29 -22.77
C ALA A 133 4.17 -0.85 -21.50
N VAL A 134 3.45 -0.40 -20.45
CA VAL A 134 4.08 -0.06 -19.16
C VAL A 134 4.69 -1.28 -18.48
N LEU A 135 3.96 -2.41 -18.47
CA LEU A 135 4.43 -3.64 -17.83
C LEU A 135 5.67 -4.25 -18.51
N ALA A 136 5.82 -4.03 -19.82
CA ALA A 136 7.01 -4.42 -20.59
C ALA A 136 8.20 -3.46 -20.40
N ALA A 137 7.97 -2.27 -19.84
CA ALA A 137 8.99 -1.27 -19.56
C ALA A 137 9.52 -1.38 -18.12
N PRO A 138 10.65 -0.73 -17.78
CA PRO A 138 11.15 -0.64 -16.41
C PRO A 138 10.36 0.37 -15.56
N ALA A 139 9.02 0.38 -15.65
CA ALA A 139 8.14 1.25 -14.89
C ALA A 139 7.04 0.43 -14.18
N ALA A 140 6.61 0.87 -13.01
CA ALA A 140 5.41 0.39 -12.34
C ALA A 140 4.18 1.15 -12.88
N LEU A 141 3.01 0.53 -12.77
CA LEU A 141 1.75 1.13 -13.19
C LEU A 141 0.83 1.25 -11.98
N LEU A 142 0.23 2.43 -11.80
CA LEU A 142 -0.90 2.64 -10.91
C LEU A 142 -2.04 3.30 -11.70
N ALA A 143 -3.14 2.58 -11.87
CA ALA A 143 -4.37 3.16 -12.38
C ALA A 143 -5.09 3.85 -11.22
N LEU A 144 -5.33 5.16 -11.33
CA LEU A 144 -5.93 5.92 -10.24
C LEU A 144 -7.40 5.54 -9.99
N GLY A 145 -8.05 4.89 -10.96
CA GLY A 145 -9.35 4.25 -10.78
C GLY A 145 -9.40 3.22 -9.64
N ASP A 146 -8.26 2.62 -9.26
CA ASP A 146 -8.17 1.67 -8.14
C ASP A 146 -8.34 2.34 -6.76
N PHE A 147 -8.17 3.65 -6.68
CA PHE A 147 -8.30 4.45 -5.45
C PHE A 147 -9.71 5.04 -5.29
N ALA A 148 -10.46 5.11 -6.39
CA ALA A 148 -11.82 5.59 -6.42
C ALA A 148 -12.75 4.47 -5.92
N ASN A 149 -13.28 4.57 -4.70
CA ASN A 149 -14.23 3.64 -4.06
C ASN A 149 -15.44 3.23 -4.95
N GLY A 150 -15.26 2.36 -5.95
CA GLY A 150 -16.26 2.01 -6.97
C GLY A 150 -16.05 2.62 -8.36
N GLY A 151 -14.86 3.12 -8.68
CA GLY A 151 -14.42 3.46 -10.04
C GLY A 151 -14.83 4.84 -10.58
N THR A 152 -15.37 5.74 -9.75
CA THR A 152 -15.63 7.14 -10.13
C THR A 152 -14.85 8.08 -9.24
N PRO A 153 -14.01 8.98 -9.80
CA PRO A 153 -13.24 9.93 -9.01
C PRO A 153 -14.15 10.78 -8.13
N LEU A 154 -13.82 10.89 -6.86
CA LEU A 154 -14.62 11.65 -5.92
C LEU A 154 -14.08 13.07 -5.82
N ALA A 155 -14.98 14.05 -5.94
CA ALA A 155 -14.63 15.45 -5.69
C ALA A 155 -14.13 15.58 -4.25
N ALA A 156 -12.87 16.00 -4.09
CA ALA A 156 -12.34 16.31 -2.77
C ALA A 156 -13.18 17.41 -2.11
N SER A 157 -13.37 17.30 -0.80
CA SER A 157 -14.12 18.26 0.00
C SER A 157 -13.33 18.71 1.24
N GLY A 158 -13.87 19.69 1.97
CA GLY A 158 -13.31 20.16 3.23
C GLY A 158 -11.86 20.65 3.13
N GLY A 159 -11.05 20.29 4.13
CA GLY A 159 -9.66 20.76 4.25
C GLY A 159 -8.76 20.31 3.11
N PHE A 160 -8.98 19.12 2.55
CA PHE A 160 -8.15 18.64 1.43
C PHE A 160 -8.44 19.44 0.15
N ALA A 161 -9.71 19.73 -0.14
CA ALA A 161 -10.07 20.60 -1.25
C ALA A 161 -9.52 22.03 -1.12
N ALA A 162 -9.42 22.54 0.12
CA ALA A 162 -8.79 23.83 0.38
C ALA A 162 -7.27 23.80 0.13
N ARG A 163 -6.59 22.69 0.46
CA ARG A 163 -5.16 22.48 0.14
C ARG A 163 -4.92 22.44 -1.37
N LEU A 164 -5.73 21.71 -2.12
CA LEU A 164 -5.66 21.70 -3.60
C LEU A 164 -5.80 23.12 -4.17
N ARG A 165 -6.82 23.87 -3.72
CA ARG A 165 -7.04 25.26 -4.19
C ARG A 165 -6.00 26.26 -3.71
N THR A 166 -5.26 25.95 -2.65
CA THR A 166 -4.13 26.78 -2.22
C THR A 166 -2.98 26.64 -3.19
N LEU A 167 -2.76 25.43 -3.71
CA LEU A 167 -1.74 25.16 -4.72
C LEU A 167 -2.14 25.72 -6.09
N ASP A 168 -3.39 25.50 -6.49
CA ASP A 168 -3.97 26.05 -7.72
C ASP A 168 -5.32 26.75 -7.45
N PRO A 169 -5.32 28.08 -7.26
CA PRO A 169 -6.53 28.87 -7.07
C PRO A 169 -7.49 28.85 -8.28
N GLY A 170 -7.03 28.40 -9.45
CA GLY A 170 -7.81 28.29 -10.67
C GLY A 170 -8.66 27.01 -10.77
N LEU A 171 -8.55 26.09 -9.80
CA LEU A 171 -9.30 24.83 -9.82
C LEU A 171 -10.82 25.05 -9.75
N VAL A 172 -11.48 24.69 -10.84
CA VAL A 172 -12.94 24.67 -10.99
C VAL A 172 -13.56 23.33 -10.58
N ASP A 173 -12.77 22.26 -10.51
CA ASP A 173 -13.13 20.92 -10.06
C ASP A 173 -12.03 20.39 -9.12
N THR A 174 -12.37 19.42 -8.28
CA THR A 174 -11.47 18.73 -7.36
C THR A 174 -11.57 17.20 -7.44
N ALA A 175 -12.38 16.65 -8.36
CA ALA A 175 -12.47 15.22 -8.61
C ALA A 175 -11.15 14.67 -9.17
N GLY A 176 -10.71 13.50 -8.69
CA GLY A 176 -9.44 12.88 -9.09
C GLY A 176 -8.22 13.41 -8.34
N GLY A 177 -8.31 14.58 -7.70
CA GLY A 177 -7.19 15.16 -6.96
C GLY A 177 -6.78 14.36 -5.73
N GLY A 178 -7.72 13.68 -5.06
CA GLY A 178 -7.41 12.80 -3.95
C GLY A 178 -6.71 11.52 -4.40
N GLU A 179 -7.24 10.90 -5.44
CA GLU A 179 -6.70 9.67 -6.02
C GLU A 179 -5.27 9.90 -6.52
N ALA A 180 -5.05 11.02 -7.23
CA ALA A 180 -3.73 11.38 -7.72
C ALA A 180 -2.72 11.67 -6.59
N TYR A 181 -3.16 12.34 -5.52
CA TYR A 181 -2.35 12.53 -4.32
C TYR A 181 -1.98 11.19 -3.68
N ASP A 182 -2.94 10.30 -3.49
CA ASP A 182 -2.70 8.98 -2.90
C ASP A 182 -1.84 8.08 -3.77
N GLY A 183 -1.97 8.17 -5.09
CA GLY A 183 -1.09 7.49 -6.04
C GLY A 183 0.37 7.88 -5.83
N VAL A 184 0.67 9.18 -5.72
CA VAL A 184 2.03 9.67 -5.46
C VAL A 184 2.54 9.22 -4.09
N VAL A 185 1.73 9.34 -3.03
CA VAL A 185 2.14 8.93 -1.68
C VAL A 185 2.38 7.42 -1.61
N LEU A 186 1.52 6.61 -2.25
CA LEU A 186 1.70 5.16 -2.29
C LEU A 186 2.97 4.76 -3.03
N SER A 187 3.25 5.35 -4.20
CA SER A 187 4.49 5.14 -4.95
C SER A 187 5.71 5.50 -4.12
N ALA A 188 5.65 6.63 -3.44
CA ALA A 188 6.71 7.12 -2.56
C ALA A 188 6.98 6.15 -1.40
N LEU A 189 5.93 5.66 -0.73
CA LEU A 189 6.04 4.70 0.36
C LEU A 189 6.59 3.36 -0.12
N ALA A 190 6.18 2.90 -1.30
CA ALA A 190 6.71 1.67 -1.89
C ALA A 190 8.22 1.78 -2.14
N ALA A 191 8.70 2.87 -2.73
CA ALA A 191 10.12 3.12 -2.94
C ALA A 191 10.88 3.21 -1.60
N ALA A 192 10.34 3.94 -0.61
CA ALA A 192 10.93 4.05 0.72
C ALA A 192 11.03 2.70 1.45
N ARG A 193 9.97 1.87 1.36
CA ARG A 193 9.92 0.52 1.93
C ARG A 193 10.93 -0.42 1.28
N ALA A 194 11.09 -0.30 -0.03
CA ALA A 194 12.03 -1.08 -0.81
C ALA A 194 13.49 -0.64 -0.61
N GLY A 195 13.70 0.65 -0.30
CA GLY A 195 15.04 1.25 -0.34
C GLY A 195 15.58 1.36 -1.76
N ASP A 196 14.71 1.33 -2.77
CA ASP A 196 15.01 1.33 -4.20
C ASP A 196 13.84 1.94 -4.97
N ASP A 197 14.15 2.74 -5.99
CA ASP A 197 13.22 3.37 -6.92
C ASP A 197 12.99 2.55 -8.19
N GLY A 198 13.75 1.47 -8.40
CA GLY A 198 13.55 0.57 -9.52
C GLY A 198 12.15 -0.08 -9.53
N ALA A 199 11.49 -0.08 -10.70
CA ALA A 199 10.14 -0.65 -10.84
C ALA A 199 10.03 -2.12 -10.39
N ALA A 200 11.08 -2.91 -10.54
CA ALA A 200 11.12 -4.29 -10.06
C ALA A 200 10.92 -4.40 -8.54
N SER A 201 11.43 -3.42 -7.79
CA SER A 201 11.30 -3.31 -6.33
C SER A 201 10.01 -2.60 -5.93
N ILE A 202 9.60 -1.54 -6.66
CA ILE A 202 8.38 -0.79 -6.38
C ILE A 202 7.14 -1.69 -6.52
N ARG A 203 7.01 -2.45 -7.61
CA ARG A 203 5.80 -3.26 -7.92
C ARG A 203 5.32 -4.12 -6.74
N PRO A 204 6.14 -5.00 -6.15
CA PRO A 204 5.71 -5.79 -4.99
C PRO A 204 5.55 -4.92 -3.72
N ALA A 205 6.31 -3.83 -3.60
CA ALA A 205 6.24 -2.95 -2.43
C ALA A 205 4.91 -2.17 -2.34
N LEU A 206 4.25 -1.88 -3.47
CA LEU A 206 2.92 -1.25 -3.50
C LEU A 206 1.89 -2.02 -2.66
N ASP A 207 1.87 -3.34 -2.78
CA ASP A 207 0.98 -4.19 -1.98
C ASP A 207 1.44 -4.29 -0.53
N GLN A 208 2.76 -4.36 -0.30
CA GLN A 208 3.34 -4.47 1.05
C GLN A 208 3.02 -3.25 1.92
N VAL A 209 3.03 -2.05 1.35
CA VAL A 209 2.69 -0.81 2.09
C VAL A 209 1.18 -0.60 2.26
N SER A 210 0.36 -1.46 1.67
CA SER A 210 -1.12 -1.38 1.73
C SER A 210 -1.75 -2.46 2.62
N THR A 211 -1.01 -3.51 2.98
CA THR A 211 -1.56 -4.74 3.61
C THR A 211 -1.03 -5.02 5.02
N GLY A 212 -0.25 -4.10 5.59
CA GLY A 212 0.29 -4.22 6.93
C GLY A 212 -0.73 -4.09 8.07
N ALA A 213 -0.24 -4.15 9.30
CA ALA A 213 -1.06 -4.08 10.50
C ALA A 213 -1.25 -2.64 11.02
N VAL A 214 -0.34 -1.73 10.67
CA VAL A 214 -0.35 -0.35 11.16
C VAL A 214 -1.01 0.55 10.13
N ALA A 215 -2.24 0.99 10.40
CA ALA A 215 -2.91 1.96 9.54
C ALA A 215 -2.26 3.35 9.68
N CYS A 216 -2.06 4.01 8.55
CA CYS A 216 -1.56 5.39 8.47
C CYS A 216 -2.20 6.09 7.25
N ALA A 217 -2.37 7.41 7.32
CA ALA A 217 -3.17 8.16 6.34
C ALA A 217 -2.40 9.28 5.62
N SER A 218 -1.13 9.51 5.98
CA SER A 218 -0.29 10.54 5.35
C SER A 218 1.14 10.05 5.17
N TRP A 219 1.90 10.72 4.28
CA TRP A 219 3.32 10.44 4.09
C TRP A 219 4.08 10.46 5.42
N GLY A 220 3.99 11.53 6.21
CA GLY A 220 4.73 11.66 7.47
C GLY A 220 4.42 10.54 8.49
N GLU A 221 3.15 10.18 8.66
CA GLU A 221 2.75 9.07 9.54
C GLU A 221 3.32 7.73 9.07
N CYS A 222 3.15 7.44 7.78
CA CYS A 222 3.58 6.18 7.20
C CYS A 222 5.10 6.06 7.13
N ALA A 223 5.81 7.14 6.79
CA ALA A 223 7.26 7.19 6.76
C ALA A 223 7.86 6.97 8.16
N ALA A 224 7.26 7.56 9.20
CA ALA A 224 7.66 7.31 10.59
C ALA A 224 7.47 5.84 10.99
N ALA A 225 6.31 5.25 10.66
CA ALA A 225 6.05 3.84 10.92
C ALA A 225 7.02 2.90 10.15
N LEU A 226 7.37 3.23 8.90
CA LEU A 226 8.37 2.51 8.13
C LEU A 226 9.77 2.61 8.75
N ALA A 227 10.16 3.79 9.27
CA ALA A 227 11.44 3.97 9.97
C ALA A 227 11.53 3.10 11.23
N ASP A 228 10.41 2.85 11.90
CA ASP A 228 10.28 1.92 13.02
C ASP A 228 10.13 0.45 12.58
N SER A 229 10.38 0.14 11.30
CA SER A 229 10.28 -1.20 10.69
C SER A 229 8.89 -1.85 10.80
N GLN A 230 7.84 -1.04 10.91
CA GLN A 230 6.47 -1.53 10.97
C GLN A 230 5.94 -1.89 9.58
N GLN A 231 5.03 -2.87 9.52
CA GLN A 231 4.27 -3.15 8.31
C GLN A 231 3.05 -2.24 8.28
N ILE A 232 3.05 -1.29 7.34
CA ILE A 232 2.02 -0.27 7.21
C ILE A 232 0.88 -0.72 6.29
N ALA A 233 -0.31 -0.17 6.52
CA ALA A 233 -1.45 -0.22 5.64
C ALA A 233 -1.87 1.21 5.31
N TYR A 234 -1.35 1.74 4.21
CA TYR A 234 -1.70 3.08 3.74
C TYR A 234 -3.18 3.16 3.39
N ALA A 235 -3.87 4.12 3.99
CA ALA A 235 -5.28 4.39 3.75
C ALA A 235 -5.53 5.72 3.04
N GLY A 236 -4.54 6.61 2.93
CA GLY A 236 -4.65 7.85 2.17
C GLY A 236 -5.82 8.77 2.49
N VAL A 237 -6.06 9.72 1.58
CA VAL A 237 -7.17 10.68 1.65
C VAL A 237 -8.45 10.15 1.01
N THR A 238 -8.35 9.21 0.07
CA THR A 238 -9.49 8.56 -0.59
C THR A 238 -9.95 7.29 0.11
N GLY A 239 -9.21 6.81 1.11
CA GLY A 239 -9.46 5.52 1.74
C GLY A 239 -8.57 4.41 1.17
N ARG A 240 -8.75 3.19 1.68
CA ARG A 240 -7.93 2.04 1.23
C ARG A 240 -8.19 1.76 -0.25
N ARG A 241 -7.10 1.55 -1.00
CA ARG A 241 -7.12 1.02 -2.37
C ARG A 241 -7.91 -0.30 -2.40
N SER A 242 -8.86 -0.42 -3.32
CA SER A 242 -9.78 -1.56 -3.46
C SER A 242 -9.29 -2.60 -4.47
#